data_AF-A0AAW0WKT8-F1
#
_entry.id   AF-A0AAW0WKT8-F1
#
_cell.length_a   1.000
_cell.length_b   1.000
_cell.length_c   1.000
_cell.angle_alpha   90.00
_cell.angle_beta   90.00
_cell.angle_gamma   90.00
#
_symmetry.space_group_name_H-M   'P 1'
#
loop_
_entity.id
_entity.type
_entity.pdbx_description
1 polymer ?
#
loop_
_entity_poly.entity_id
_entity_poly.type
_entity_poly.pdbx_seq_one_letter_code
_entity_poly.pdbx_strand_id
1 'polypeptide(L)'
;VEEDDEGTYRCRVDFRVNPTLTFTTNLSIIVPPRRVAVYTELGVEVRNIVGPYSEGDTLRLTCRATGGSPPPTLTWWEGPLLLDMTPEVETLKQVSNTLVVPVLTRRDLHRRFTCQAANSNLTAPLTTTVTLDMNFPPLWVRLLTSRDP
;
A
#
# COMPACT_ATOMS: atom_id res chain seq x y z
N VAL A 1 14.59 22.67 7.51
CA VAL A 1 14.75 21.21 7.59
C VAL A 1 14.55 20.67 6.20
N GLU A 2 15.66 20.59 5.47
CA GLU A 2 15.79 20.04 4.13
C GLU A 2 16.54 18.70 4.22
N GLU A 3 16.47 17.85 3.20
CA GLU A 3 17.12 16.51 3.20
C GLU A 3 18.62 16.58 3.52
N ASP A 4 19.29 17.67 3.10
CA ASP A 4 20.71 17.92 3.36
C ASP A 4 21.04 18.29 4.83
N ASP A 5 20.03 18.58 5.66
CA ASP A 5 20.21 18.83 7.09
C ASP A 5 20.48 17.53 7.88
N GLU A 6 20.34 16.35 7.25
CA GLU A 6 20.58 15.05 7.89
C GLU A 6 22.04 14.90 8.32
N GLY A 7 22.25 14.55 9.60
CA GLY A 7 23.60 14.38 10.11
C GLY A 7 23.72 14.41 11.63
N THR A 8 24.97 14.34 12.08
CA THR A 8 25.33 14.35 13.49
C THR A 8 25.72 15.75 13.94
N TYR A 9 24.92 16.35 14.82
CA TYR A 9 25.14 17.68 15.36
C TYR A 9 25.84 17.59 16.71
N ARG A 10 26.89 18.40 16.90
CA ARG A 10 27.68 18.45 18.14
C ARG A 10 27.56 19.81 18.82
N CYS A 11 26.97 19.82 20.01
CA CYS A 11 26.97 20.98 20.90
C CYS A 11 28.21 20.95 21.79
N ARG A 12 28.99 22.03 21.79
CA ARG A 12 30.18 22.21 22.63
C ARG A 12 29.92 23.36 23.61
N VAL A 13 30.12 23.09 24.89
CA VAL A 13 29.96 24.08 25.98
C VAL A 13 31.28 24.24 26.70
N ASP A 14 31.86 25.43 26.63
CA ASP A 14 33.13 25.77 27.26
C ASP A 14 32.90 26.57 28.55
N PHE A 15 33.66 26.24 29.61
CA PHE A 15 33.61 26.94 30.90
C PHE A 15 34.96 27.58 31.21
N ARG A 16 34.96 28.67 31.99
CA ARG A 16 36.21 29.36 32.39
C ARG A 16 37.14 28.52 33.27
N VAL A 17 36.57 27.64 34.10
CA VAL A 17 37.30 26.87 35.12
C VAL A 17 37.08 25.36 34.98
N ASN A 18 35.94 24.94 34.43
CA ASN A 18 35.59 23.54 34.28
C ASN A 18 35.93 23.00 32.88
N PRO A 19 36.06 21.66 32.72
CA PRO A 19 36.25 21.04 31.41
C PRO A 19 35.09 21.33 30.45
N THR A 20 35.42 21.38 29.16
CA THR A 20 34.43 21.46 28.08
C THR A 20 33.50 20.26 28.12
N LEU A 21 32.20 20.50 28.00
CA LEU A 21 31.20 19.46 27.80
C LEU A 21 30.85 19.38 26.31
N THR A 22 30.65 18.17 25.81
CA THR A 22 30.23 17.93 24.42
C THR A 22 29.04 17.00 24.39
N PHE A 23 27.98 17.41 23.70
CA PHE A 23 26.78 16.62 23.48
C PHE A 23 26.61 16.39 21.99
N THR A 24 26.24 15.18 21.60
CA THR A 24 26.08 14.78 20.21
C THR A 24 24.67 14.26 19.99
N THR A 25 24.00 14.70 18.93
CA THR A 25 22.68 14.22 18.53
C THR A 25 22.64 13.89 17.05
N ASN A 26 21.85 12.90 16.65
CA ASN A 26 21.63 12.54 15.26
C ASN A 26 20.29 13.11 14.80
N LEU A 27 20.30 13.92 13.75
CA LEU A 27 19.11 14.36 13.06
C LEU A 27 18.92 13.46 11.84
N SER A 28 17.86 12.65 11.84
CA SER A 28 17.42 11.89 10.67
C SER A 28 16.19 12.54 10.04
N ILE A 29 16.09 12.45 8.71
CA ILE A 29 15.03 13.14 7.96
C ILE A 29 14.10 12.11 7.34
N ILE A 30 12.81 12.38 7.50
CA ILE A 30 11.74 11.53 7.03
C ILE A 30 11.09 12.20 5.83
N VAL A 31 11.23 11.58 4.66
CA VAL A 31 10.61 11.99 3.41
C VAL A 31 9.47 11.03 3.11
N PRO A 32 8.20 11.47 3.05
CA PRO A 32 7.08 10.61 2.70
C PRO A 32 7.19 10.00 1.29
N PRO A 33 6.48 8.88 1.02
CA PRO A 33 6.40 8.30 -0.32
C PRO A 33 5.77 9.29 -1.31
N ARG A 34 6.31 9.36 -2.54
CA ARG A 34 5.83 10.33 -3.55
C ARG A 34 4.62 9.82 -4.32
N ARG A 35 4.56 8.51 -4.57
CA ARG A 35 3.49 7.88 -5.36
C ARG A 35 3.27 6.44 -4.93
N VAL A 36 2.01 6.04 -4.86
CA VAL A 36 1.55 4.65 -4.66
C VAL A 36 0.57 4.31 -5.78
N ALA A 37 0.76 3.19 -6.45
CA ALA A 37 -0.11 2.72 -7.53
C ALA A 37 -0.29 1.20 -7.48
N VAL A 38 -1.46 0.73 -7.89
CA VAL A 38 -1.81 -0.70 -7.94
C VAL A 38 -1.81 -1.16 -9.39
N TYR A 39 -1.27 -2.35 -9.63
CA TYR A 39 -1.17 -2.97 -10.94
C TYR A 39 -1.81 -4.35 -10.92
N THR A 40 -2.43 -4.76 -12.03
CA THR A 40 -2.89 -6.14 -12.25
C THR A 40 -1.71 -7.08 -12.52
N GLU A 41 -1.94 -8.39 -12.58
CA GLU A 41 -0.93 -9.37 -13.03
C GLU A 41 -0.33 -9.06 -14.42
N LEU A 42 -1.10 -8.40 -15.30
CA LEU A 42 -0.66 -7.97 -16.63
C LEU A 42 0.19 -6.68 -16.62
N GLY A 43 0.47 -6.12 -15.45
CA GLY A 43 1.22 -4.87 -15.30
C GLY A 43 0.44 -3.59 -15.65
N VAL A 44 -0.88 -3.67 -15.79
CA VAL A 44 -1.74 -2.51 -16.07
C VAL A 44 -2.09 -1.80 -14.77
N GLU A 45 -1.89 -0.47 -14.73
CA GLU A 45 -2.25 0.35 -13.57
C GLU A 45 -3.77 0.45 -13.40
N VAL A 46 -4.24 0.19 -12.18
CA VAL A 46 -5.64 0.30 -11.80
C VAL A 46 -5.84 1.54 -10.94
N ARG A 47 -6.84 2.36 -11.29
CA ARG A 47 -7.15 3.59 -10.54
C ARG A 47 -8.28 3.44 -9.52
N ASN A 48 -9.38 2.79 -9.90
CA ASN A 48 -10.59 2.74 -9.07
C ASN A 48 -11.26 1.36 -9.05
N ILE A 49 -11.39 0.72 -10.21
CA ILE A 49 -12.12 -0.53 -10.39
C ILE A 49 -11.20 -1.55 -11.05
N VAL A 50 -11.14 -2.76 -10.49
CA VAL A 50 -10.42 -3.91 -11.06
C VAL A 50 -11.43 -4.98 -11.45
N GLY A 51 -11.41 -5.39 -12.72
CA GLY A 51 -12.35 -6.38 -13.26
C GLY A 51 -12.81 -6.05 -14.68
N PRO A 52 -13.87 -6.73 -15.16
CA PRO A 52 -14.71 -7.68 -14.41
C PRO A 52 -14.04 -9.07 -14.25
N TYR A 53 -14.13 -9.64 -13.04
CA TYR A 53 -13.69 -11.02 -12.73
C TYR A 53 -14.88 -11.99 -12.66
N SER A 54 -14.64 -13.28 -12.83
CA SER A 54 -15.63 -14.33 -12.66
C SER A 54 -15.48 -15.08 -11.33
N GLU A 55 -16.53 -15.77 -10.91
CA GLU A 55 -16.49 -16.68 -9.76
C GLU A 55 -15.49 -17.82 -10.03
N GLY A 56 -14.57 -18.07 -9.09
CA GLY A 56 -13.48 -19.03 -9.20
C GLY A 56 -12.13 -18.45 -9.65
N ASP A 57 -12.10 -17.21 -10.16
CA ASP A 57 -10.85 -16.57 -10.58
C ASP A 57 -9.93 -16.29 -9.39
N THR A 58 -8.63 -16.11 -9.67
CA THR A 58 -7.64 -15.69 -8.66
C THR A 58 -7.22 -14.26 -8.93
N LEU A 59 -7.46 -13.36 -7.98
CA LEU A 59 -7.08 -11.96 -8.10
C LEU A 59 -5.64 -11.76 -7.63
N ARG A 60 -4.82 -11.14 -8.46
CA ARG A 60 -3.43 -10.75 -8.12
C ARG A 60 -3.25 -9.26 -8.34
N LEU A 61 -2.99 -8.53 -7.26
CA LEU A 61 -2.81 -7.09 -7.26
C LEU A 61 -1.43 -6.74 -6.72
N THR A 62 -0.60 -6.12 -7.54
CA THR A 62 0.73 -5.66 -7.14
C THR A 62 0.68 -4.17 -6.85
N CYS A 63 0.90 -3.79 -5.60
CA CYS A 63 1.09 -2.41 -5.23
C CYS A 63 2.56 -2.03 -5.37
N ARG A 64 2.84 -0.83 -5.90
CA ARG A 64 4.19 -0.25 -5.98
C ARG A 64 4.20 1.15 -5.39
N ALA A 65 5.18 1.41 -4.53
CA ALA A 65 5.47 2.75 -4.04
C ALA A 65 6.86 3.21 -4.50
N THR A 66 6.97 4.50 -4.79
CA THR A 66 8.22 5.13 -5.24
C THR A 66 8.61 6.29 -4.35
N GLY A 67 9.91 6.37 -4.08
CA GLY A 67 10.48 7.35 -3.17
C GLY A 67 10.14 7.09 -1.71
N GLY A 68 10.51 8.07 -0.89
CA GLY A 68 10.44 7.98 0.55
C GLY A 68 11.79 7.62 1.16
N SER A 69 12.12 8.29 2.26
CA SER A 69 13.30 8.03 3.08
C SER A 69 12.87 8.02 4.55
N PRO A 70 13.12 6.96 5.33
CA PRO A 70 13.56 5.63 4.89
C PRO A 70 12.60 4.97 3.88
N PRO A 71 12.99 3.87 3.22
CA PRO A 71 12.12 3.14 2.30
C PRO A 71 10.79 2.76 2.97
N PRO A 72 9.63 3.00 2.32
CA PRO A 72 8.34 2.69 2.93
C PRO A 72 8.08 1.18 2.97
N THR A 73 7.27 0.77 3.93
CA THR A 73 6.63 -0.56 3.96
C THR A 73 5.27 -0.50 3.30
N LEU A 74 4.93 -1.55 2.54
CA LEU A 74 3.65 -1.68 1.85
C LEU A 74 2.78 -2.72 2.54
N THR A 75 1.53 -2.36 2.80
CA THR A 75 0.52 -3.22 3.44
C THR A 75 -0.78 -3.18 2.67
N TRP A 76 -1.48 -4.32 2.60
CA TRP A 76 -2.79 -4.45 1.99
C TRP A 76 -3.86 -4.56 3.05
N TRP A 77 -4.95 -3.81 2.85
CA TRP A 77 -6.04 -3.68 3.80
C TRP A 77 -7.40 -3.85 3.13
N GLU A 78 -8.36 -4.38 3.88
CA GLU A 78 -9.77 -4.33 3.56
C GLU A 78 -10.52 -3.68 4.74
N GLY A 79 -10.91 -2.42 4.58
CA GLY A 79 -11.39 -1.63 5.70
C GLY A 79 -10.35 -1.62 6.84
N PRO A 80 -10.67 -2.08 8.05
CA PRO A 80 -9.72 -2.16 9.17
C PRO A 80 -8.90 -3.46 9.20
N LEU A 81 -9.16 -4.43 8.31
CA LEU A 81 -8.50 -5.73 8.31
C LEU A 81 -7.20 -5.67 7.51
N LEU A 82 -6.08 -6.02 8.15
CA LEU A 82 -4.81 -6.24 7.46
C LEU A 82 -4.86 -7.58 6.73
N LEU A 83 -4.69 -7.56 5.41
CA LEU A 83 -4.69 -8.75 4.55
C LEU A 83 -3.28 -9.29 4.33
N ASP A 84 -2.33 -8.40 4.05
CA ASP A 84 -0.95 -8.78 3.75
C ASP A 84 0.04 -7.66 4.13
N MET A 85 1.22 -8.06 4.58
CA MET A 85 2.33 -7.19 4.97
C MET A 85 3.67 -7.67 4.40
N THR A 86 3.68 -8.70 3.55
CA THR A 86 4.91 -9.26 2.98
C THR A 86 5.59 -8.25 2.02
N PRO A 87 6.77 -7.71 2.37
CA PRO A 87 7.44 -6.74 1.51
C PRO A 87 8.33 -7.47 0.50
N GLU A 88 8.11 -7.22 -0.79
CA GLU A 88 9.05 -7.58 -1.86
C GLU A 88 9.79 -6.31 -2.29
N VAL A 89 11.03 -6.18 -1.84
CA VAL A 89 11.88 -5.04 -2.21
C VAL A 89 12.43 -5.29 -3.62
N GLU A 90 11.89 -4.58 -4.62
CA GLU A 90 12.40 -4.62 -6.00
C GLU A 90 13.73 -3.85 -6.13
N THR A 91 13.87 -2.66 -5.53
CA THR A 91 15.11 -1.84 -5.57
C THR A 91 15.22 -0.85 -4.38
N LEU A 92 16.34 -0.12 -4.26
CA LEU A 92 16.58 0.90 -3.23
C LEU A 92 15.56 2.07 -3.22
N LYS A 93 14.82 2.32 -4.32
CA LYS A 93 13.89 3.45 -4.44
C LYS A 93 12.44 3.04 -4.77
N GLN A 94 12.20 1.75 -4.92
CA GLN A 94 10.91 1.19 -5.28
C GLN A 94 10.68 -0.10 -4.49
N VAL A 95 9.55 -0.13 -3.79
CA VAL A 95 9.07 -1.29 -3.03
C VAL A 95 7.76 -1.76 -3.64
N SER A 96 7.54 -3.07 -3.61
CA SER A 96 6.31 -3.70 -4.09
C SER A 96 5.74 -4.68 -3.07
N ASN A 97 4.44 -4.88 -3.12
CA ASN A 97 3.75 -5.92 -2.37
C ASN A 97 2.60 -6.46 -3.21
N THR A 98 2.57 -7.78 -3.42
CA THR A 98 1.56 -8.45 -4.23
C THR A 98 0.54 -9.18 -3.36
N LEU A 99 -0.69 -8.69 -3.35
CA LEU A 99 -1.83 -9.38 -2.74
C LEU A 99 -2.34 -10.46 -3.69
N VAL A 100 -2.52 -11.67 -3.16
CA VAL A 100 -3.15 -12.79 -3.86
C VAL A 100 -4.43 -13.18 -3.12
N VAL A 101 -5.59 -13.04 -3.79
CA VAL A 101 -6.88 -13.51 -3.29
C VAL A 101 -7.29 -14.73 -4.11
N PRO A 102 -7.14 -15.96 -3.56
CA PRO A 102 -7.51 -17.18 -4.27
C PRO A 102 -9.03 -17.36 -4.29
N VAL A 103 -9.54 -17.92 -5.39
CA VAL A 103 -10.92 -18.39 -5.53
C VAL A 103 -11.96 -17.34 -5.15
N LEU A 104 -12.17 -16.37 -6.06
CA LEU A 104 -13.19 -15.34 -5.88
C LEU A 104 -14.59 -15.95 -5.83
N THR A 105 -15.40 -15.44 -4.91
CA THR A 105 -16.79 -15.84 -4.67
C THR A 105 -17.75 -14.69 -4.95
N ARG A 106 -19.04 -14.97 -5.07
CA ARG A 106 -20.09 -13.94 -5.22
C ARG A 106 -20.12 -12.88 -4.12
N ARG A 107 -19.58 -13.21 -2.93
CA ARG A 107 -19.51 -12.29 -1.79
C ARG A 107 -18.43 -11.23 -1.96
N ASP A 108 -17.54 -11.42 -2.94
CA ASP A 108 -16.39 -10.56 -3.15
C ASP A 108 -16.69 -9.34 -4.04
N LEU A 109 -17.88 -9.28 -4.63
CA LEU A 109 -18.34 -8.12 -5.39
C LEU A 109 -18.24 -6.84 -4.54
N HIS A 110 -17.64 -5.79 -5.12
CA HIS A 110 -17.41 -4.50 -4.49
C HIS A 110 -16.53 -4.52 -3.23
N ARG A 111 -15.80 -5.61 -2.96
CA ARG A 111 -14.74 -5.58 -1.94
C ARG A 111 -13.69 -4.55 -2.34
N ARG A 112 -13.19 -3.82 -1.33
CA ARG A 112 -12.26 -2.69 -1.51
C ARG A 112 -10.91 -3.05 -0.93
N PHE A 113 -9.92 -3.19 -1.80
CA PHE A 113 -8.53 -3.45 -1.42
C PHE A 113 -7.76 -2.14 -1.39
N THR A 114 -7.19 -1.81 -0.24
CA THR A 114 -6.42 -0.58 -0.02
C THR A 114 -4.97 -0.95 0.19
N CYS A 115 -4.10 -0.46 -0.68
CA CYS A 115 -2.67 -0.50 -0.44
C CYS A 115 -2.25 0.75 0.32
N GLN A 116 -1.45 0.56 1.38
CA GLN A 116 -0.92 1.61 2.24
C GLN A 116 0.60 1.58 2.25
N ALA A 117 1.22 2.72 1.95
CA ALA A 117 2.66 2.94 2.03
C ALA A 117 3.00 3.84 3.22
N ALA A 118 3.78 3.31 4.16
CA ALA A 118 4.19 4.01 5.37
C ALA A 118 5.71 3.93 5.54
N ASN A 119 6.38 5.06 5.78
CA ASN A 119 7.81 5.12 6.07
C ASN A 119 8.13 5.52 7.52
N SER A 120 7.16 6.06 8.26
CA SER A 120 7.31 6.42 9.67
C SER A 120 5.93 6.49 10.35
N ASN A 121 5.94 6.53 11.69
CA ASN A 121 4.73 6.80 12.49
C ASN A 121 4.46 8.30 12.70
N LEU A 122 5.31 9.18 12.14
CA LEU A 122 5.20 10.64 12.29
C LEU A 122 4.48 11.29 11.10
N THR A 123 4.41 10.60 9.97
CA THR A 123 3.81 11.08 8.73
C THR A 123 2.61 10.23 8.35
N ALA A 124 1.56 10.87 7.82
CA ALA A 124 0.41 10.13 7.31
C ALA A 124 0.85 9.20 6.16
N PRO A 125 0.40 7.94 6.14
CA PRO A 125 0.74 7.00 5.08
C PRO A 125 0.00 7.35 3.79
N LEU A 126 0.64 7.09 2.66
CA LEU A 126 0.01 7.30 1.34
C LEU A 126 -0.77 6.04 0.96
N THR A 127 -2.04 6.20 0.59
CA THR A 127 -2.94 5.07 0.31
C THR A 127 -3.54 5.15 -1.09
N THR A 128 -3.87 3.99 -1.64
CA THR A 128 -4.66 3.87 -2.87
C THR A 128 -5.63 2.69 -2.73
N THR A 129 -6.86 2.85 -3.21
CA THR A 129 -7.93 1.87 -3.03
C THR A 129 -8.49 1.46 -4.37
N VAL A 130 -8.64 0.16 -4.59
CA VAL A 130 -9.30 -0.42 -5.75
C VAL A 130 -10.52 -1.24 -5.33
N THR A 131 -11.57 -1.18 -6.13
CA THR A 131 -12.83 -1.88 -5.90
C THR A 131 -12.94 -3.04 -6.89
N LEU A 132 -13.20 -4.23 -6.38
CA LEU A 132 -13.37 -5.42 -7.21
C LEU A 132 -14.74 -5.41 -7.90
N ASP A 133 -14.72 -5.55 -9.22
CA ASP A 133 -15.92 -5.75 -10.04
C ASP A 133 -15.97 -7.19 -10.56
N MET A 134 -17.17 -7.77 -10.54
CA MET A 134 -17.39 -9.18 -10.86
C MET A 134 -18.63 -9.39 -11.72
N ASN A 135 -18.50 -10.30 -12.68
CA ASN A 135 -19.61 -10.80 -13.49
C ASN A 135 -20.06 -12.18 -13.00
N PHE A 136 -21.38 -12.39 -12.96
CA PHE A 136 -21.98 -13.62 -12.49
C PHE A 136 -22.91 -14.24 -13.52
N PRO A 137 -22.81 -15.55 -13.79
CA PRO A 137 -23.83 -16.25 -14.56
C PRO A 137 -25.14 -16.36 -13.75
N PRO A 138 -26.31 -16.46 -14.42
CA PRO A 138 -27.57 -16.72 -13.73
C PRO A 138 -27.52 -18.08 -13.04
N LEU A 139 -28.00 -18.13 -11.79
CA LEU A 139 -28.04 -19.38 -11.01
C LEU A 139 -29.09 -20.36 -11.52
N TRP A 140 -30.22 -19.83 -11.99
CA TRP A 140 -31.28 -20.59 -12.64
C TRP A 140 -32.04 -19.67 -13.58
N VAL A 141 -32.67 -20.27 -14.59
CA VAL A 141 -33.57 -19.59 -15.51
C VAL A 141 -34.88 -20.36 -15.51
N ARG A 142 -36.01 -19.66 -15.35
CA ARG A 142 -37.34 -20.26 -15.53
C ARG A 142 -37.97 -19.66 -16.76
N LEU A 143 -38.29 -20.50 -17.72
CA LEU A 143 -39.03 -20.10 -18.92
C LEU A 143 -40.51 -20.03 -18.56
N LEU A 144 -41.10 -18.85 -18.68
CA LEU A 144 -42.54 -18.66 -18.51
C LEU A 144 -43.23 -18.94 -19.84
N THR A 145 -44.20 -19.84 -19.83
CA THR A 145 -45.08 -20.10 -20.95
C THR A 145 -46.39 -19.35 -20.76
N SER A 146 -47.17 -19.13 -21.83
CA SER A 146 -48.44 -18.38 -21.76
C SER A 146 -49.53 -19.03 -20.89
N ARG A 147 -49.23 -20.17 -20.23
CA ARG A 147 -50.10 -20.93 -19.35
C ARG A 147 -49.58 -20.97 -17.90
N ASP A 148 -48.48 -20.31 -17.58
CA ASP A 148 -48.09 -20.09 -16.19
C ASP A 148 -49.08 -19.10 -15.56
N PRO A 149 -49.71 -19.43 -14.41
CA PRO A 149 -50.71 -18.59 -13.75
C PRO A 149 -50.13 -17.29 -13.16
#